data_AF-A0A7W7WB51-F1
#
_entry.id   AF-A0A7W7WB51-F1
#
_cell.length_a   1.000
_cell.length_b   1.000
_cell.length_c   1.000
_cell.angle_alpha   90.00
_cell.angle_beta   90.00
_cell.angle_gamma   90.00
#
_symmetry.space_group_name_H-M   'P 1'
#
loop_
_entity.id
_entity.type
_entity.pdbx_description
1 polymer ?
#
loop_
_entity_poly.entity_id
_entity_poly.type
_entity_poly.pdbx_seq_one_letter_code
_entity_poly.pdbx_strand_id
1 'polypeptide(L)'
;MNAPYPTTTLPKPCEQDPESWYAPNVTRERARAMCSGCPVLGACAEYGIARERYGVWGGLTERARERARANKGLTLPLHPRPQNQPKDARLARDLELLHDSEELLGRGVGFEAVAQRLGCSRHGLTSARTRARKHLAEAS
;
A
#
# COMPACT_ATOMS: atom_id res chain seq x y z
N MET A 1 7.70 -21.00 -13.33
CA MET A 1 6.84 -20.46 -14.41
C MET A 1 7.09 -18.97 -14.53
N ASN A 2 7.49 -18.49 -15.71
CA ASN A 2 7.69 -17.07 -15.97
C ASN A 2 6.39 -16.51 -16.58
N ALA A 3 5.48 -16.00 -15.75
CA ALA A 3 4.27 -15.33 -16.23
C ALA A 3 4.60 -13.83 -16.37
N PRO A 4 4.72 -13.29 -17.61
CA PRO A 4 4.93 -11.87 -17.82
C PRO A 4 3.66 -11.09 -17.49
N TYR A 5 3.80 -9.80 -17.22
CA TYR A 5 2.65 -8.94 -16.99
C TYR A 5 1.81 -8.85 -18.29
N PRO A 6 0.47 -8.98 -18.22
CA PRO A 6 -0.36 -9.03 -19.41
C PRO A 6 -0.44 -7.65 -20.10
N THR A 7 -0.11 -7.64 -21.39
CA THR A 7 -0.23 -6.46 -22.26
C THR A 7 -1.43 -6.60 -23.19
N THR A 8 -2.14 -5.50 -23.45
CA THR A 8 -3.26 -5.44 -24.39
C THR A 8 -3.40 -4.03 -24.93
N THR A 9 -4.00 -3.89 -26.12
CA THR A 9 -4.38 -2.60 -26.71
C THR A 9 -5.75 -2.12 -26.24
N LEU A 10 -6.58 -3.01 -25.68
CA LEU A 10 -7.89 -2.68 -25.16
C LEU A 10 -7.79 -2.15 -23.72
N PRO A 11 -8.69 -1.22 -23.31
CA PRO A 11 -8.65 -0.64 -21.98
C PRO A 11 -8.89 -1.71 -20.90
N LYS A 12 -8.01 -1.75 -19.89
CA LYS A 12 -8.20 -2.58 -18.71
C LYS A 12 -9.03 -1.79 -17.68
N PRO A 13 -10.15 -2.34 -17.17
CA PRO A 13 -11.00 -1.62 -16.22
C PRO A 13 -10.26 -1.02 -15.02
N CYS A 14 -9.23 -1.71 -14.51
CA CYS A 14 -8.42 -1.26 -13.36
C CYS A 14 -7.49 -0.07 -13.65
N GLU A 15 -7.27 0.28 -14.91
CA GLU A 15 -6.48 1.45 -15.31
C GLU A 15 -7.35 2.65 -15.70
N GLN A 16 -8.63 2.42 -16.01
CA GLN A 16 -9.52 3.48 -16.49
C GLN A 16 -10.09 4.33 -15.36
N ASP A 17 -10.28 3.76 -14.17
CA ASP A 17 -10.88 4.46 -13.03
C ASP A 17 -10.22 4.04 -11.71
N PRO A 18 -9.09 4.64 -11.33
CA PRO A 18 -8.39 4.27 -10.11
C PRO A 18 -9.24 4.41 -8.82
N GLU A 19 -10.16 5.38 -8.76
CA GLU A 19 -10.97 5.59 -7.55
C GLU A 19 -11.94 4.42 -7.32
N SER A 20 -12.57 3.91 -8.38
CA SER A 20 -13.46 2.74 -8.27
C SER A 20 -12.73 1.43 -7.93
N TRP A 21 -11.40 1.38 -8.07
CA TRP A 21 -10.59 0.18 -7.82
C TRP A 21 -9.79 0.22 -6.52
N TYR A 22 -9.30 1.39 -6.12
CA TYR A 22 -8.29 1.54 -5.07
C TYR A 22 -8.75 2.41 -3.89
N ALA A 23 -9.96 2.99 -3.92
CA ALA A 23 -10.46 3.75 -2.79
C ALA A 23 -10.65 2.86 -1.53
N PRO A 24 -10.50 3.39 -0.31
CA PRO A 24 -10.53 2.61 0.93
C PRO A 24 -11.82 1.80 1.16
N ASN A 25 -12.92 2.25 0.57
CA ASN A 25 -14.25 1.62 0.65
C ASN A 25 -14.48 0.51 -0.38
N VAL A 26 -13.57 0.31 -1.34
CA VAL A 26 -13.71 -0.72 -2.37
C VAL A 26 -13.32 -2.08 -1.79
N THR A 27 -14.27 -3.02 -1.75
CA THR A 27 -14.01 -4.38 -1.27
C THR A 27 -13.34 -5.24 -2.35
N ARG A 28 -12.64 -6.31 -1.92
CA ARG A 28 -12.04 -7.27 -2.87
C ARG A 28 -13.09 -7.95 -3.73
N GLU A 29 -14.27 -8.20 -3.18
CA GLU A 29 -15.40 -8.79 -3.87
C GLU A 29 -15.95 -7.84 -4.93
N ARG A 30 -16.03 -6.53 -4.64
CA ARG A 30 -16.43 -5.51 -5.61
C ARG A 30 -15.41 -5.39 -6.74
N ALA A 31 -14.13 -5.25 -6.42
CA ALA A 31 -13.06 -5.21 -7.42
C ALA A 31 -13.04 -6.50 -8.28
N ARG A 32 -13.26 -7.67 -7.67
CA ARG A 32 -13.41 -8.94 -8.40
C ARG A 32 -14.57 -8.89 -9.40
N ALA A 33 -15.72 -8.38 -9.00
CA ALA A 33 -16.88 -8.26 -9.90
C ALA A 33 -16.56 -7.34 -11.08
N MET A 34 -15.86 -6.22 -10.82
CA MET A 34 -15.44 -5.26 -11.85
C MET A 34 -14.36 -5.82 -12.80
N CYS A 35 -13.65 -6.90 -12.43
CA CYS A 35 -12.73 -7.57 -13.36
C CYS A 35 -13.45 -8.25 -14.53
N SER A 36 -14.75 -8.54 -14.40
CA SER A 36 -15.50 -9.25 -15.43
C SER A 36 -15.42 -8.52 -16.78
N GLY A 37 -15.20 -9.27 -17.87
CA GLY A 37 -15.05 -8.70 -19.21
C GLY A 37 -13.70 -8.06 -19.52
N CYS A 38 -12.73 -8.09 -18.60
CA CYS A 38 -11.38 -7.60 -18.88
C CYS A 38 -10.72 -8.44 -20.01
N PRO A 39 -10.15 -7.80 -21.06
CA PRO A 39 -9.58 -8.50 -22.22
C PRO A 39 -8.39 -9.40 -21.88
N VAL A 40 -7.75 -9.18 -20.73
CA VAL A 40 -6.59 -9.97 -20.26
C VAL A 40 -6.90 -10.77 -19.01
N LEU A 41 -8.16 -11.09 -18.74
CA LEU A 41 -8.60 -11.74 -17.49
C LEU A 41 -7.75 -12.99 -17.16
N GLY A 42 -7.59 -13.90 -18.12
CA GLY A 42 -6.82 -15.14 -17.95
C GLY A 42 -5.32 -14.89 -17.70
N ALA A 43 -4.67 -14.12 -18.58
CA ALA A 43 -3.25 -13.79 -18.44
C ALA A 43 -2.95 -13.03 -17.14
N CYS A 44 -3.85 -12.14 -16.71
CA CYS A 44 -3.78 -11.44 -15.43
C CYS A 44 -3.93 -12.40 -14.23
N ALA A 45 -4.79 -13.41 -14.34
CA ALA A 45 -4.93 -14.44 -13.30
C ALA A 45 -3.64 -15.27 -13.17
N GLU A 46 -3.05 -15.67 -14.28
CA GLU A 46 -1.78 -16.43 -14.30
C GLU A 46 -0.62 -15.62 -13.71
N TYR A 47 -0.47 -14.36 -14.14
CA TYR A 47 0.50 -13.44 -13.56
C TYR A 47 0.29 -13.28 -12.05
N GLY A 48 -0.96 -13.04 -11.63
CA GLY A 48 -1.29 -12.87 -10.22
C GLY A 48 -1.01 -14.11 -9.37
N ILE A 49 -1.30 -15.31 -9.89
CA ILE A 49 -0.99 -16.59 -9.22
C ILE A 49 0.53 -16.73 -9.08
N ALA A 50 1.29 -16.42 -10.13
CA ALA A 50 2.74 -16.62 -10.15
C ALA A 50 3.54 -15.55 -9.38
N ARG A 51 2.99 -14.33 -9.17
CA ARG A 51 3.80 -13.18 -8.70
C ARG A 51 3.16 -12.31 -7.62
N GLU A 52 1.83 -12.25 -7.53
CA GLU A 52 1.16 -11.19 -6.76
C GLU A 52 0.40 -11.67 -5.53
N ARG A 53 0.90 -11.34 -4.34
CA ARG A 53 0.29 -11.79 -3.08
C ARG A 53 -1.01 -11.08 -2.73
N TYR A 54 -1.14 -9.80 -3.06
CA TYR A 54 -2.18 -8.95 -2.52
C TYR A 54 -3.16 -8.45 -3.58
N GLY A 55 -4.34 -8.02 -3.14
CA GLY A 55 -5.37 -7.46 -4.01
C GLY A 55 -6.05 -8.48 -4.91
N VAL A 56 -6.76 -7.96 -5.91
CA VAL A 56 -7.50 -8.75 -6.91
C VAL A 56 -6.73 -8.75 -8.23
N TRP A 57 -6.57 -9.94 -8.80
CA TRP A 57 -5.85 -10.15 -10.07
C TRP A 57 -6.62 -11.15 -10.93
N GLY A 58 -6.94 -10.78 -12.17
CA GLY A 58 -7.67 -11.65 -13.10
C GLY A 58 -8.98 -12.21 -12.56
N GLY A 59 -9.74 -11.42 -11.79
CA GLY A 59 -10.98 -11.88 -11.15
C GLY A 59 -10.80 -12.85 -9.97
N LEU A 60 -9.58 -12.98 -9.45
CA LEU A 60 -9.25 -13.82 -8.30
C LEU A 60 -8.90 -12.96 -7.09
N THR A 61 -9.50 -13.28 -5.94
CA THR A 61 -9.08 -12.76 -4.64
C THR A 61 -7.77 -13.43 -4.20
N GLU A 62 -7.10 -12.84 -3.21
CA GLU A 62 -5.87 -13.41 -2.62
C GLU A 62 -6.05 -14.88 -2.22
N ARG A 63 -7.13 -15.19 -1.48
CA ARG A 63 -7.46 -16.55 -1.04
C ARG A 63 -7.69 -17.52 -2.21
N ALA A 64 -8.31 -17.06 -3.29
CA ALA A 64 -8.49 -17.88 -4.49
C ALA A 64 -7.14 -18.20 -5.14
N ARG A 65 -6.22 -17.22 -5.20
CA ARG A 65 -4.87 -17.43 -5.72
C ARG A 65 -4.02 -18.31 -4.82
N GLU A 66 -4.16 -18.24 -3.49
CA GLU A 66 -3.50 -19.14 -2.55
C GLU A 66 -3.89 -20.60 -2.79
N ARG A 67 -5.17 -20.89 -3.02
CA ARG A 67 -5.64 -22.25 -3.39
C ARG A 67 -5.03 -22.70 -4.72
N ALA A 68 -5.05 -21.84 -5.74
CA ALA A 68 -4.46 -22.15 -7.04
C ALA A 68 -2.93 -22.37 -6.95
N ARG A 69 -2.23 -21.64 -6.09
CA ARG A 69 -0.80 -21.83 -5.82
C ARG A 69 -0.53 -23.17 -5.14
N ALA A 70 -1.30 -23.52 -4.12
CA ALA A 70 -1.18 -24.80 -3.43
C ALA A 70 -1.34 -25.98 -4.40
N ASN A 71 -2.37 -25.93 -5.26
CA ASN A 71 -2.59 -26.96 -6.29
C ASN A 71 -1.46 -27.04 -7.33
N LYS A 72 -0.70 -25.96 -7.53
CA LYS A 72 0.43 -25.88 -8.47
C LYS A 72 1.80 -26.08 -7.79
N GLY A 73 1.84 -26.34 -6.48
CA GLY A 73 3.09 -26.42 -5.71
C GLY A 73 3.90 -25.12 -5.71
N LEU A 74 3.23 -23.95 -5.82
CA LEU A 74 3.88 -22.65 -5.86
C LEU A 74 3.88 -21.97 -4.49
N THR A 75 5.02 -21.44 -4.08
CA THR A 75 5.15 -20.59 -2.88
C THR A 75 5.77 -19.25 -3.29
N LEU A 76 5.16 -18.15 -2.84
CA LEU A 76 5.73 -16.82 -3.02
C LEU A 76 6.37 -16.35 -1.71
N PRO A 77 7.52 -15.65 -1.74
CA PRO A 77 8.29 -15.27 -0.54
C PRO A 77 7.61 -14.16 0.25
N LEU A 78 7.08 -14.37 1.46
CA LEU A 78 6.27 -13.39 2.19
C LEU A 78 6.87 -11.95 2.19
N HIS A 79 6.06 -10.95 1.82
CA HIS A 79 6.39 -9.52 1.90
C HIS A 79 5.24 -8.81 2.57
N PRO A 80 5.44 -7.83 3.46
CA PRO A 80 4.36 -7.14 4.15
C PRO A 80 3.41 -6.42 3.18
N ARG A 81 2.12 -6.36 3.52
CA ARG A 81 1.17 -5.55 2.74
C ARG A 81 1.61 -4.08 2.79
N PRO A 82 1.56 -3.32 1.68
CA PRO A 82 1.89 -1.90 1.68
C PRO A 82 1.13 -1.07 2.71
N GLN A 83 -0.15 -1.41 2.97
CA GLN A 83 -0.94 -0.75 4.03
C GLN A 83 -0.54 -1.14 5.46
N ASN A 84 0.20 -2.24 5.63
CA ASN A 84 0.70 -2.76 6.90
C ASN A 84 2.23 -2.63 6.96
N GLN A 85 2.77 -1.46 6.59
CA GLN A 85 4.16 -1.17 6.95
C GLN A 85 4.36 -1.38 8.46
N PRO A 86 5.49 -1.97 8.89
CA PRO A 86 5.70 -2.32 10.29
C PRO A 86 5.39 -1.14 11.20
N LYS A 87 4.73 -1.39 12.35
CA LYS A 87 4.53 -0.33 13.36
C LYS A 87 5.85 0.33 13.74
N ASP A 88 6.93 -0.45 13.76
CA ASP A 88 8.29 0.02 14.03
C ASP A 88 8.79 0.98 12.94
N ALA A 89 8.44 0.75 11.67
CA ALA A 89 8.78 1.67 10.58
C ALA A 89 7.98 2.98 10.65
N ARG A 90 6.70 2.90 11.06
CA ARG A 90 5.88 4.09 11.30
C ARG A 90 6.38 4.88 12.51
N LEU A 91 6.70 4.19 13.60
CA LEU A 91 7.21 4.81 14.82
C LEU A 91 8.60 5.42 14.59
N ALA A 92 9.51 4.73 13.91
CA ALA A 92 10.81 5.26 13.53
C ALA A 92 10.67 6.56 12.74
N ARG A 93 9.80 6.58 11.72
CA ARG A 93 9.49 7.80 10.96
C ARG A 93 8.86 8.90 11.81
N ASP A 94 7.94 8.56 12.72
CA ASP A 94 7.32 9.54 13.60
C ASP A 94 8.34 10.14 14.59
N LEU A 95 9.29 9.36 15.09
CA LEU A 95 10.39 9.80 15.96
C LEU A 95 11.40 10.68 15.22
N GLU A 96 11.78 10.31 14.00
CA GLU A 96 12.63 11.12 13.10
C GLU A 96 11.98 12.47 12.82
N LEU A 97 10.71 12.47 12.40
CA LEU A 97 9.94 13.71 12.19
C LEU A 97 9.85 14.56 13.46
N LEU A 98 9.72 13.95 14.65
CA LEU A 98 9.72 14.68 15.91
C LEU A 98 11.07 15.36 16.14
N HIS A 99 12.17 14.64 16.02
CA HIS A 99 13.53 15.16 16.20
C HIS A 99 13.82 16.34 15.25
N ASP A 100 13.68 16.12 13.95
CA ASP A 100 14.00 17.12 12.93
C ASP A 100 13.14 18.38 13.07
N SER A 101 11.86 18.19 13.42
CA SER A 101 10.96 19.33 13.61
C SER A 101 11.28 20.11 14.89
N GLU A 102 11.73 19.47 15.98
CA GLU A 102 12.18 20.18 17.18
C GLU A 102 13.45 20.98 16.92
N GLU A 103 14.40 20.43 16.15
CA GLU A 103 15.61 21.14 15.74
C GLU A 103 15.28 22.40 14.91
N LEU A 104 14.43 22.26 13.88
CA LEU A 104 14.07 23.37 13.01
C LEU A 104 13.22 24.43 13.74
N LEU A 105 12.29 24.01 14.60
CA LEU A 105 11.52 24.94 15.43
C LEU A 105 12.43 25.68 16.42
N GLY A 106 13.41 25.01 17.00
CA GLY A 106 14.42 25.63 17.88
C GLY A 106 15.27 26.68 17.17
N ARG A 107 15.45 26.56 15.85
CA ARG A 107 16.09 27.56 14.99
C ARG A 107 15.15 28.72 14.58
N GLY A 108 13.93 28.77 15.12
CA GLY A 108 12.95 29.81 14.82
C GLY A 108 12.22 29.65 13.48
N VAL A 109 12.35 28.49 12.82
CA VAL A 109 11.61 28.22 11.58
C VAL A 109 10.13 28.02 11.91
N GLY A 110 9.24 28.75 11.23
CA GLY A 110 7.79 28.60 11.43
C GLY A 110 7.28 27.19 11.10
N PHE A 111 6.31 26.70 11.87
CA PHE A 111 5.83 25.31 11.80
C PHE A 111 5.38 24.86 10.39
N GLU A 112 4.76 25.77 9.62
CA GLU A 112 4.36 25.50 8.24
C GLU A 112 5.57 25.24 7.33
N ALA A 113 6.60 26.08 7.44
CA ALA A 113 7.84 25.93 6.70
C ALA A 113 8.62 24.68 7.12
N VAL A 114 8.54 24.28 8.40
CA VAL A 114 9.09 23.00 8.88
C VAL A 114 8.40 21.83 8.20
N ALA A 115 7.06 21.79 8.20
CA ALA A 115 6.31 20.71 7.57
C ALA A 115 6.66 20.57 6.07
N GLN A 116 6.72 21.69 5.35
CA GLN A 116 7.12 21.72 3.95
C GLN A 116 8.55 21.21 3.73
N ARG A 117 9.53 21.63 4.55
CA ARG A 117 10.93 21.17 4.46
C ARG A 117 11.07 19.66 4.70
N LEU A 118 10.27 19.11 5.61
CA LEU A 118 10.25 17.68 5.92
C LEU A 118 9.36 16.87 4.95
N GLY A 119 8.84 17.50 3.89
CA GLY A 119 8.05 16.81 2.86
C GLY A 119 6.69 16.29 3.35
N CYS A 120 6.09 16.94 4.35
CA CYS A 120 4.80 16.53 4.90
C CYS A 120 3.81 17.70 5.06
N SER A 121 2.52 17.38 5.21
CA SER A 121 1.51 18.39 5.50
C SER A 121 1.58 18.83 6.97
N ARG A 122 1.11 20.05 7.28
CA ARG A 122 0.98 20.54 8.66
C ARG A 122 0.26 19.54 9.56
N HIS A 123 -0.87 18.98 9.09
CA HIS A 123 -1.63 17.98 9.83
C HIS A 123 -0.85 16.67 10.01
N GLY A 124 -0.10 16.25 8.99
CA GLY A 124 0.78 15.09 9.04
C GLY A 124 1.86 15.23 10.10
N LEU A 125 2.55 16.38 10.14
CA LEU A 125 3.60 16.66 11.13
C LEU A 125 3.05 16.71 12.55
N THR A 126 1.93 17.40 12.77
CA THR A 126 1.26 17.42 14.08
C THR A 126 0.94 16.02 14.57
N SER A 127 0.34 15.20 13.69
CA SER A 127 -0.06 13.84 14.05
C SER A 127 1.15 12.93 14.34
N ALA A 128 2.24 13.07 13.59
CA ALA A 128 3.49 12.34 13.83
C ALA A 128 4.10 12.70 15.19
N ARG A 129 4.27 14.00 15.46
CA ARG A 129 4.80 14.52 16.73
C ARG A 129 3.99 14.04 17.94
N THR A 130 2.66 14.10 17.87
CA THR A 130 1.78 13.63 18.95
C THR A 130 1.97 12.14 19.25
N ARG A 131 2.04 11.30 18.21
CA ARG A 131 2.24 9.84 18.40
C ARG A 131 3.61 9.52 18.97
N ALA A 132 4.66 10.15 18.45
CA ALA A 132 6.03 9.97 18.91
C ALA A 132 6.19 10.35 20.39
N ARG A 133 5.66 11.52 20.80
CA ARG A 133 5.68 11.96 22.20
C ARG A 133 4.94 11.02 23.14
N LYS A 134 3.75 10.56 22.72
CA LYS A 134 2.99 9.57 23.49
C LYS A 134 3.81 8.30 23.71
N HIS A 135 4.47 7.81 22.67
CA HIS A 135 5.32 6.62 22.77
C HIS A 135 6.50 6.82 23.73
N LEU A 136 7.21 7.95 23.64
CA LEU A 136 8.32 8.28 24.55
C LEU A 136 7.86 8.38 26.02
N ALA A 137 6.67 8.94 26.26
CA ALA A 137 6.09 9.03 27.59
C ALA A 137 5.66 7.66 28.15
N GLU A 138 5.19 6.74 27.30
CA GLU A 138 4.83 5.37 27.68
C GLU A 138 6.05 4.45 27.87
N ALA A 139 7.21 4.82 27.32
CA ALA A 139 8.46 4.08 27.40
C ALA A 139 9.38 4.53 28.55
N SER A 140 8.96 5.53 29.33
CA SER A 140 9.69 6.08 30.50
C SER A 140 9.10 5.55 31.81
#